data_AF-A0A6M0BI88-F1
#
_entry.id   AF-A0A6M0BI88-F1
#
_cell.length_a   1.000
_cell.length_b   1.000
_cell.length_c   1.000
_cell.angle_alpha   90.00
_cell.angle_beta   90.00
_cell.angle_gamma   90.00
#
_symmetry.space_group_name_H-M   'P 1'
#
loop_
_entity.id
_entity.type
_entity.pdbx_description
1 polymer ?
#
loop_
_entity_poly.entity_id
_entity_poly.type
_entity_poly.pdbx_seq_one_letter_code
_entity_poly.pdbx_strand_id
1 'polypeptide(L)'
;YFPATEGDIDEIDAQYTDILLACTRNILEKLKEYGSPNPLLKWLKSRWTELKDLGLSEVEFEKLTVEAQIQIFSKLTTTLRRNPSSRETIRKQVDNYSVSLITALNEFIKDAQHKLPEEKSNIVVIADNLDRIISLEKGNNRTSHKEIFIDYSSQLTALNCHVVYTVPISLAYSSQAPELRNIYATPQVLPMIMVKNRDNKPYSQGLDKLKEVIEKRIHLVDSRIDIDTQIFDSQDTRIELCAMTGGHVRELMLLMQSVMRYIDNFPITTRIVRRAVSDARDSTYRNAVSSEEWQKLAKVYISKTIPNDEYYRSLLFRRCVLEYREFDGEGNPVRWYDVHPLIEGTPEFKSALDDLTNSKHSAVSGQQSAFHNSD
;
A
#
# COMPACT_ATOMS: atom_id res chain seq x y z
N TYR A 1 -3.92 -7.70 12.93
CA TYR A 1 -2.91 -7.24 11.95
C TYR A 1 -1.95 -8.36 11.62
N PHE A 2 -1.73 -8.60 10.32
CA PHE A 2 -0.62 -9.38 9.79
C PHE A 2 -0.25 -8.90 8.37
N PRO A 3 1.05 -8.82 8.01
CA PRO A 3 1.49 -8.53 6.65
C PRO A 3 1.47 -9.79 5.79
N ALA A 4 0.44 -9.94 4.95
CA ALA A 4 0.16 -11.21 4.27
C ALA A 4 1.34 -11.71 3.40
N THR A 5 1.94 -10.84 2.59
CA THR A 5 3.03 -11.20 1.65
C THR A 5 4.38 -11.44 2.33
N GLU A 6 4.56 -11.00 3.58
CA GLU A 6 5.82 -11.20 4.32
C GLU A 6 5.86 -12.58 4.99
N GLY A 7 4.70 -13.16 5.31
CA GLY A 7 4.59 -14.41 6.06
C GLY A 7 3.94 -15.56 5.30
N ASP A 8 2.80 -15.30 4.66
CA ASP A 8 1.81 -16.34 4.36
C ASP A 8 1.53 -16.56 2.86
N ILE A 9 1.62 -15.51 2.05
CA ILE A 9 1.26 -15.58 0.62
C ILE A 9 2.46 -15.26 -0.28
N ASP A 10 2.42 -15.81 -1.49
CA ASP A 10 3.30 -15.43 -2.60
C ASP A 10 2.65 -14.30 -3.39
N GLU A 11 3.32 -13.17 -3.50
CA GLU A 11 2.80 -11.97 -4.17
C GLU A 11 2.62 -12.14 -5.69
N ILE A 12 3.31 -13.09 -6.31
CA ILE A 12 3.28 -13.27 -7.77
C ILE A 12 2.01 -13.99 -8.22
N ASP A 13 1.61 -15.04 -7.49
CA ASP A 13 0.55 -15.97 -7.89
C ASP A 13 -0.49 -16.14 -6.78
N ALA A 14 -0.75 -15.09 -5.99
CA ALA A 14 -1.73 -15.17 -4.90
C ALA A 14 -3.13 -15.52 -5.44
N GLN A 15 -3.87 -16.30 -4.65
CA GLN A 15 -5.30 -16.63 -4.84
C GLN A 15 -6.08 -16.36 -3.56
N TYR A 16 -7.41 -16.30 -3.66
CA TYR A 16 -8.28 -16.04 -2.52
C TYR A 16 -8.13 -17.10 -1.41
N THR A 17 -7.82 -18.34 -1.78
CA THR A 17 -7.57 -19.47 -0.87
C THR A 17 -6.34 -19.21 0.02
N ASP A 18 -5.31 -18.59 -0.53
CA ASP A 18 -4.09 -18.22 0.22
C ASP A 18 -4.42 -17.17 1.29
N ILE A 19 -5.25 -16.18 0.93
CA ILE A 19 -5.70 -15.12 1.85
C ILE A 19 -6.59 -15.72 2.94
N LEU A 20 -7.54 -16.59 2.59
CA LEU A 20 -8.41 -17.26 3.57
C LEU A 20 -7.59 -18.11 4.54
N LEU A 21 -6.58 -18.84 4.06
CA LEU A 21 -5.71 -19.65 4.91
C LEU A 21 -4.78 -18.80 5.77
N ALA A 22 -4.27 -17.68 5.24
CA ALA A 22 -3.49 -16.70 6.01
C ALA A 22 -4.34 -16.08 7.14
N CYS A 23 -5.58 -15.68 6.86
CA CYS A 23 -6.53 -15.22 7.88
C CYS A 23 -6.77 -16.31 8.92
N THR A 24 -7.05 -17.55 8.49
CA THR A 24 -7.29 -18.69 9.39
C THR A 24 -6.13 -18.90 10.34
N ARG A 25 -4.90 -19.01 9.81
CA ARG A 25 -3.67 -19.17 10.60
C ARG A 25 -3.51 -18.03 11.60
N ASN A 26 -3.58 -16.78 11.15
CA ASN A 26 -3.29 -15.62 11.99
C ASN A 26 -4.35 -15.39 13.08
N ILE A 27 -5.63 -15.64 12.77
CA ILE A 27 -6.73 -15.57 13.73
C ILE A 27 -6.56 -16.67 14.77
N LEU A 28 -6.33 -17.91 14.34
CA LEU A 28 -6.11 -19.06 15.21
C LEU A 28 -4.91 -18.83 16.15
N GLU A 29 -3.75 -18.48 15.60
CA GLU A 29 -2.52 -18.30 16.40
C GLU A 29 -2.65 -17.19 17.43
N LYS A 30 -3.27 -16.05 17.07
CA LYS A 30 -3.42 -14.90 17.97
C LYS A 30 -4.53 -15.06 19.01
N LEU A 31 -5.51 -15.93 18.77
CA LEU A 31 -6.67 -16.12 19.66
C LEU A 31 -6.76 -17.52 20.26
N LYS A 32 -5.74 -18.37 20.11
CA LYS A 32 -5.73 -19.75 20.62
C LYS A 32 -5.97 -19.87 22.13
N GLU A 33 -5.66 -18.82 22.89
CA GLU A 33 -5.90 -18.76 24.34
C GLU A 33 -7.37 -18.42 24.67
N TYR A 34 -8.12 -17.85 23.71
CA TYR A 34 -9.49 -17.40 23.89
C TYR A 34 -10.50 -18.30 23.17
N GLY A 35 -10.13 -18.99 22.08
CA GLY A 35 -11.04 -19.84 21.31
C GLY A 35 -10.61 -21.31 21.31
N SER A 36 -11.59 -22.21 21.30
CA SER A 36 -11.34 -23.65 21.14
C SER A 36 -10.94 -23.95 19.70
N PRO A 37 -9.73 -24.45 19.43
CA PRO A 37 -9.25 -24.70 18.07
C PRO A 37 -9.97 -25.87 17.38
N ASN A 38 -10.76 -26.65 18.14
CA ASN A 38 -11.36 -27.90 17.71
C ASN A 38 -12.13 -27.86 16.38
N PRO A 39 -12.95 -26.85 16.04
CA PRO A 39 -13.62 -26.79 14.73
C PRO A 39 -12.62 -26.79 13.57
N LEU A 40 -11.56 -25.99 13.68
CA LEU A 40 -10.49 -25.89 12.67
C LEU A 40 -9.63 -27.16 12.63
N LEU A 41 -9.33 -27.76 13.78
CA LEU A 41 -8.57 -29.01 13.84
C LEU A 41 -9.35 -30.19 13.26
N LYS A 42 -10.66 -30.26 13.50
CA LYS A 42 -11.55 -31.23 12.85
C LYS A 42 -11.60 -31.02 11.34
N TRP A 43 -11.68 -29.75 10.91
CA TRP A 43 -11.63 -29.41 9.50
C TRP A 43 -10.33 -29.94 8.86
N LEU A 44 -9.18 -29.63 9.47
CA LEU A 44 -7.87 -30.05 8.99
C LEU A 44 -7.73 -31.59 8.96
N LYS A 45 -8.16 -32.25 10.04
CA LYS A 45 -8.12 -33.71 10.17
C LYS A 45 -8.81 -34.41 9.01
N SER A 46 -10.00 -33.96 8.60
CA SER A 46 -10.75 -34.63 7.54
C SER A 46 -10.13 -34.47 6.15
N ARG A 47 -9.08 -33.65 5.99
CA ARG A 47 -8.29 -33.51 4.76
C ARG A 47 -6.86 -34.03 4.92
N TRP A 48 -6.53 -34.61 6.07
CA TRP A 48 -5.15 -35.01 6.36
C TRP A 48 -4.62 -36.05 5.38
N THR A 49 -5.45 -36.96 4.89
CA THR A 49 -5.07 -37.97 3.88
C THR A 49 -4.48 -37.35 2.61
N GLU A 50 -5.01 -36.21 2.17
CA GLU A 50 -4.56 -35.49 0.97
C GLU A 50 -3.37 -34.56 1.26
N LEU A 51 -3.19 -34.17 2.53
CA LEU A 51 -2.18 -33.19 2.94
C LEU A 51 -0.92 -33.83 3.55
N LYS A 52 -0.99 -35.08 4.01
CA LYS A 52 0.10 -35.76 4.73
C LYS A 52 1.37 -35.91 3.88
N ASP A 53 1.22 -36.11 2.58
CA ASP A 53 2.34 -36.35 1.66
C ASP A 53 3.10 -35.06 1.31
N LEU A 54 2.62 -33.90 1.79
CA LEU A 54 3.27 -32.60 1.61
C LEU A 54 4.38 -32.32 2.64
N GLY A 55 4.77 -33.31 3.44
CA GLY A 55 5.84 -33.18 4.43
C GLY A 55 5.49 -32.25 5.60
N LEU A 56 4.21 -32.14 5.94
CA LEU A 56 3.74 -31.24 7.02
C LEU A 56 4.04 -31.78 8.42
N SER A 57 4.14 -33.10 8.59
CA SER A 57 4.48 -33.76 9.85
C SER A 57 4.98 -35.18 9.59
N GLU A 58 5.97 -35.62 10.36
CA GLU A 58 6.46 -37.01 10.36
C GLU A 58 5.58 -37.93 11.23
N VAL A 59 4.77 -37.35 12.11
CA VAL A 59 3.87 -38.05 13.03
C VAL A 59 2.43 -37.93 12.53
N GLU A 60 1.64 -39.00 12.70
CA GLU A 60 0.20 -39.02 12.43
C GLU A 60 -0.52 -37.88 13.16
N PHE A 61 -1.46 -37.24 12.47
CA PHE A 61 -2.14 -36.05 12.98
C PHE A 61 -2.78 -36.26 14.35
N GLU A 62 -3.42 -37.41 14.56
CA GLU A 62 -4.11 -37.77 15.81
C GLU A 62 -3.18 -37.95 17.01
N LYS A 63 -1.89 -38.19 16.78
CA LYS A 63 -0.88 -38.36 17.83
C LYS A 63 -0.20 -37.05 18.23
N LEU A 64 -0.44 -35.97 17.49
CA LEU A 64 0.11 -34.65 17.78
C LEU A 64 -0.63 -33.99 18.96
N THR A 65 0.09 -33.18 19.73
CA THR A 65 -0.54 -32.28 20.70
C THR A 65 -1.39 -31.23 19.99
N VAL A 66 -2.33 -30.60 20.71
CA VAL A 66 -3.17 -29.53 20.14
C VAL A 66 -2.31 -28.39 19.60
N GLU A 67 -1.26 -28.00 20.32
CA GLU A 67 -0.31 -26.97 19.89
C GLU A 67 0.39 -27.36 18.59
N ALA A 68 0.84 -28.62 18.49
CA ALA A 68 1.49 -29.12 17.28
C ALA A 68 0.51 -29.20 16.09
N GLN A 69 -0.76 -29.53 16.33
CA GLN A 69 -1.81 -29.50 15.31
C GLN A 69 -2.10 -28.07 14.84
N ILE A 70 -2.14 -27.08 15.74
CA ILE A 70 -2.26 -25.66 15.37
C ILE A 70 -1.10 -25.23 14.48
N GLN A 71 0.14 -25.65 14.81
CA GLN A 71 1.32 -25.32 14.00
C GLN A 71 1.28 -25.88 12.58
N ILE A 72 0.41 -26.86 12.27
CA ILE A 72 0.23 -27.32 10.89
C ILE A 72 -0.35 -26.21 10.00
N PHE A 73 -1.22 -25.32 10.50
CA PHE A 73 -1.67 -24.17 9.71
C PHE A 73 -0.51 -23.26 9.31
N SER A 74 0.46 -23.04 10.21
CA SER A 74 1.69 -22.30 9.90
C SER A 74 2.54 -23.00 8.84
N LYS A 75 2.64 -24.33 8.91
CA LYS A 75 3.34 -25.12 7.89
C LYS A 75 2.62 -25.10 6.55
N LEU A 76 1.30 -25.16 6.54
CA LEU A 76 0.50 -25.07 5.32
C LEU A 76 0.73 -23.75 4.59
N THR A 77 0.63 -22.59 5.26
CA THR A 77 0.87 -21.31 4.58
C THR A 77 2.33 -21.16 4.15
N THR A 78 3.29 -21.68 4.94
CA THR A 78 4.71 -21.70 4.56
C THR A 78 4.97 -22.56 3.30
N THR A 79 4.40 -23.77 3.26
CA THR A 79 4.51 -24.68 2.11
C THR A 79 3.80 -24.12 0.89
N LEU A 80 2.60 -23.56 1.07
CA LEU A 80 1.84 -22.88 0.02
C LEU A 80 2.69 -21.77 -0.62
N ARG A 81 3.35 -20.95 0.20
CA ARG A 81 4.20 -19.86 -0.29
C ARG A 81 5.47 -20.38 -1.00
N ARG A 82 6.15 -21.39 -0.45
CA ARG A 82 7.50 -21.80 -0.90
C ARG A 82 7.54 -22.91 -1.93
N ASN A 83 6.51 -23.76 -2.02
CA ASN A 83 6.55 -24.97 -2.84
C ASN A 83 5.41 -24.98 -3.87
N PRO A 84 5.69 -24.65 -5.15
CA PRO A 84 4.68 -24.62 -6.21
C PRO A 84 3.92 -25.95 -6.41
N SER A 85 4.57 -27.11 -6.30
CA SER A 85 3.89 -28.40 -6.53
C SER A 85 2.93 -28.76 -5.39
N SER A 86 3.29 -28.44 -4.15
CA SER A 86 2.41 -28.63 -2.99
C SER A 86 1.28 -27.58 -2.92
N ARG A 87 1.54 -26.37 -3.43
CA ARG A 87 0.60 -25.23 -3.43
C ARG A 87 -0.72 -25.59 -4.09
N GLU A 88 -0.70 -26.25 -5.24
CA GLU A 88 -1.93 -26.63 -5.96
C GLU A 88 -2.80 -27.58 -5.14
N THR A 89 -2.20 -28.59 -4.50
CA THR A 89 -2.91 -29.51 -3.60
C THR A 89 -3.57 -28.77 -2.44
N ILE A 90 -2.83 -27.88 -1.76
CA ILE A 90 -3.38 -27.10 -0.63
C ILE A 90 -4.53 -26.22 -1.11
N ARG A 91 -4.34 -25.48 -2.21
CA ARG A 91 -5.38 -24.61 -2.78
C ARG A 91 -6.63 -25.38 -3.16
N LYS A 92 -6.48 -26.53 -3.82
CA LYS A 92 -7.61 -27.40 -4.17
C LYS A 92 -8.39 -27.86 -2.95
N GLN A 93 -7.71 -28.22 -1.86
CA GLN A 93 -8.39 -28.57 -0.60
C GLN A 93 -9.09 -27.36 0.02
N VAL A 94 -8.48 -26.18 0.04
CA VAL A 94 -9.11 -24.97 0.57
C VAL A 94 -10.30 -24.53 -0.28
N ASP A 95 -10.17 -24.59 -1.61
CA ASP A 95 -11.19 -24.18 -2.58
C ASP A 95 -12.45 -25.04 -2.50
N ASN A 96 -12.30 -26.36 -2.64
CA ASN A 96 -13.39 -27.34 -2.56
C ASN A 96 -14.15 -27.30 -1.24
N TYR A 97 -13.49 -26.86 -0.17
CA TYR A 97 -14.02 -26.89 1.19
C TYR A 97 -14.09 -25.51 1.85
N SER A 98 -14.04 -24.43 1.06
CA SER A 98 -13.98 -23.04 1.53
C SER A 98 -15.13 -22.70 2.48
N VAL A 99 -16.37 -23.08 2.13
CA VAL A 99 -17.55 -22.88 2.98
C VAL A 99 -17.37 -23.52 4.36
N SER A 100 -16.95 -24.78 4.40
CA SER A 100 -16.75 -25.48 5.68
C SER A 100 -15.56 -24.96 6.49
N LEU A 101 -14.53 -24.41 5.81
CA LEU A 101 -13.41 -23.76 6.48
C LEU A 101 -13.87 -22.47 7.15
N ILE A 102 -14.63 -21.64 6.42
CA ILE A 102 -15.23 -20.40 6.91
C ILE A 102 -16.16 -20.70 8.09
N THR A 103 -17.01 -21.72 8.01
CA THR A 103 -17.86 -22.13 9.13
C THR A 103 -17.04 -22.49 10.36
N ALA A 104 -16.01 -23.33 10.22
CA ALA A 104 -15.14 -23.72 11.33
C ALA A 104 -14.38 -22.52 11.92
N LEU A 105 -13.90 -21.60 11.08
CA LEU A 105 -13.24 -20.37 11.51
C LEU A 105 -14.20 -19.44 12.24
N ASN A 106 -15.44 -19.31 11.77
CA ASN A 106 -16.47 -18.48 12.40
C ASN A 106 -16.94 -19.04 13.74
N GLU A 107 -17.01 -20.37 13.90
CA GLU A 107 -17.24 -21.01 15.19
C GLU A 107 -16.11 -20.68 16.18
N PHE A 108 -14.85 -20.77 15.73
CA PHE A 108 -13.68 -20.39 16.53
C PHE A 108 -13.70 -18.91 16.92
N ILE A 109 -13.95 -18.00 15.96
CA ILE A 109 -14.04 -16.55 16.19
C ILE A 109 -15.13 -16.25 17.22
N LYS A 110 -16.31 -16.86 17.07
CA LYS A 110 -17.42 -16.65 17.99
C LYS A 110 -17.06 -17.10 19.41
N ASP A 111 -16.46 -18.27 19.57
CA ASP A 111 -16.01 -18.75 20.90
C ASP A 111 -14.97 -17.80 21.51
N ALA A 112 -14.00 -17.34 20.71
CA ALA A 112 -13.01 -16.37 21.15
C ALA A 112 -13.65 -15.04 21.61
N GLN A 113 -14.63 -14.51 20.87
CA GLN A 113 -15.36 -13.28 21.23
C GLN A 113 -16.06 -13.39 22.59
N HIS A 114 -16.64 -14.54 22.92
CA HIS A 114 -17.32 -14.75 24.22
C HIS A 114 -16.36 -14.84 25.41
N LYS A 115 -15.08 -15.15 25.16
CA LYS A 115 -14.05 -15.33 26.19
C LYS A 115 -13.07 -14.16 26.28
N LEU A 116 -13.12 -13.23 25.33
CA LEU A 116 -12.37 -11.98 25.40
C LEU A 116 -12.92 -11.09 26.54
N PRO A 117 -12.09 -10.20 27.11
CA PRO A 117 -12.56 -9.20 28.06
C PRO A 117 -13.68 -8.35 27.46
N GLU A 118 -14.69 -7.99 28.28
CA GLU A 118 -15.90 -7.31 27.83
C GLU A 118 -15.60 -6.00 27.05
N GLU A 119 -14.60 -5.25 27.52
CA GLU A 119 -14.09 -4.01 26.92
C GLU A 119 -13.37 -4.20 25.56
N LYS A 120 -13.05 -5.45 25.19
CA LYS A 120 -12.28 -5.83 23.98
C LYS A 120 -12.91 -7.04 23.25
N SER A 121 -14.24 -7.12 23.27
CA SER A 121 -15.00 -8.25 22.71
C SER A 121 -15.04 -8.27 21.17
N ASN A 122 -14.80 -7.14 20.51
CA ASN A 122 -14.77 -7.06 19.05
C ASN A 122 -13.39 -7.39 18.47
N ILE A 123 -13.38 -8.18 17.40
CA ILE A 123 -12.16 -8.57 16.69
C ILE A 123 -12.08 -7.80 15.38
N VAL A 124 -10.91 -7.19 15.13
CA VAL A 124 -10.56 -6.56 13.85
C VAL A 124 -9.34 -7.27 13.26
N VAL A 125 -9.54 -7.87 12.09
CA VAL A 125 -8.49 -8.47 11.28
C VAL A 125 -8.03 -7.44 10.26
N ILE A 126 -6.73 -7.18 10.20
CA ILE A 126 -6.12 -6.32 9.19
C ILE A 126 -5.17 -7.21 8.40
N ALA A 127 -5.56 -7.53 7.16
CA ALA A 127 -4.78 -8.30 6.21
C ALA A 127 -4.08 -7.29 5.27
N ASP A 128 -2.83 -6.98 5.61
CA ASP A 128 -2.03 -5.93 5.00
C ASP A 128 -1.16 -6.47 3.86
N ASN A 129 -0.65 -5.57 3.02
CA ASN A 129 0.18 -5.83 1.84
C ASN A 129 -0.49 -6.67 0.73
N LEU A 130 -1.81 -6.88 0.75
CA LEU A 130 -2.52 -7.53 -0.36
C LEU A 130 -2.58 -6.65 -1.61
N ASP A 131 -2.36 -5.34 -1.48
CA ASP A 131 -2.19 -4.39 -2.59
C ASP A 131 -0.88 -4.62 -3.36
N ARG A 132 0.05 -5.40 -2.81
CA ARG A 132 1.33 -5.77 -3.45
C ARG A 132 1.23 -7.02 -4.33
N ILE A 133 0.09 -7.71 -4.33
CA ILE A 133 -0.15 -8.83 -5.23
C ILE A 133 0.03 -8.34 -6.67
N ILE A 134 0.68 -9.15 -7.50
CA ILE A 134 0.89 -8.86 -8.92
C ILE A 134 -0.39 -9.21 -9.67
N SER A 135 -0.86 -8.27 -10.49
CA SER A 135 -2.02 -8.48 -11.36
C SER A 135 -1.61 -9.37 -12.53
N LEU A 136 -1.98 -10.64 -12.48
CA LEU A 136 -1.85 -11.55 -13.62
C LEU A 136 -3.10 -11.47 -14.51
N GLU A 137 -2.90 -11.32 -15.81
CA GLU A 137 -3.96 -11.46 -16.81
C GLU A 137 -4.40 -12.93 -16.92
N LYS A 138 -5.70 -13.19 -16.75
CA LYS A 138 -6.29 -14.53 -16.83
C LYS A 138 -7.13 -14.75 -18.09
N GLY A 139 -7.05 -13.80 -19.04
CA GLY A 139 -7.84 -13.80 -20.28
C GLY A 139 -9.25 -13.23 -20.07
N ASN A 140 -9.94 -12.93 -21.18
CA ASN A 140 -11.29 -12.34 -21.16
C ASN A 140 -11.44 -11.10 -20.27
N ASN A 141 -10.40 -10.26 -20.19
CA ASN A 141 -10.38 -9.05 -19.37
C ASN A 141 -10.54 -9.32 -17.85
N ARG A 142 -10.21 -10.55 -17.41
CA ARG A 142 -10.15 -10.96 -16.00
C ARG A 142 -8.70 -10.91 -15.53
N THR A 143 -8.50 -10.40 -14.32
CA THR A 143 -7.20 -10.37 -13.65
C THR A 143 -7.28 -11.12 -12.34
N SER A 144 -6.14 -11.59 -11.81
CA SER A 144 -6.07 -12.18 -10.47
C SER A 144 -6.66 -11.24 -9.40
N HIS A 145 -6.50 -9.92 -9.56
CA HIS A 145 -7.10 -8.94 -8.65
C HIS A 145 -8.63 -9.00 -8.66
N LYS A 146 -9.26 -9.03 -9.84
CA LYS A 146 -10.74 -9.15 -9.93
C LYS A 146 -11.20 -10.48 -9.37
N GLU A 147 -10.51 -11.56 -9.68
CA GLU A 147 -10.85 -12.87 -9.17
C GLU A 147 -10.86 -12.90 -7.63
N ILE A 148 -9.78 -12.45 -7.00
CA ILE A 148 -9.67 -12.44 -5.54
C ILE A 148 -10.72 -11.54 -4.89
N PHE A 149 -10.77 -10.27 -5.30
CA PHE A 149 -11.51 -9.25 -4.56
C PHE A 149 -12.97 -9.09 -5.00
N ILE A 150 -13.32 -9.49 -6.22
CA ILE A 150 -14.68 -9.36 -6.75
C ILE A 150 -15.35 -10.73 -6.82
N ASP A 151 -14.77 -11.67 -7.58
CA ASP A 151 -15.42 -12.96 -7.86
C ASP A 151 -15.52 -13.83 -6.59
N TYR A 152 -14.49 -13.82 -5.74
CA TYR A 152 -14.46 -14.52 -4.45
C TYR A 152 -14.74 -13.61 -3.25
N SER A 153 -15.42 -12.48 -3.49
CA SER A 153 -15.81 -11.56 -2.43
C SER A 153 -16.64 -12.22 -1.34
N SER A 154 -17.54 -13.14 -1.70
CA SER A 154 -18.41 -13.84 -0.75
C SER A 154 -17.63 -14.59 0.33
N GLN A 155 -16.47 -15.14 -0.01
CA GLN A 155 -15.58 -15.83 0.92
C GLN A 155 -14.81 -14.83 1.79
N LEU A 156 -14.35 -13.73 1.21
CA LEU A 156 -13.61 -12.69 1.94
C LEU A 156 -14.50 -11.92 2.92
N THR A 157 -15.79 -11.72 2.62
CA THR A 157 -16.73 -11.01 3.50
C THR A 157 -17.46 -11.92 4.49
N ALA A 158 -17.26 -13.24 4.45
CA ALA A 158 -18.01 -14.19 5.28
C ALA A 158 -17.43 -14.40 6.69
N LEU A 159 -16.33 -13.75 7.05
CA LEU A 159 -15.76 -13.88 8.40
C LEU A 159 -16.60 -13.10 9.43
N ASN A 160 -16.95 -13.73 10.55
CA ASN A 160 -17.77 -13.13 11.62
C ASN A 160 -16.96 -12.17 12.52
N CYS A 161 -16.18 -11.29 11.90
CA CYS A 161 -15.41 -10.24 12.54
C CYS A 161 -15.22 -9.06 11.58
N HIS A 162 -14.73 -7.92 12.06
CA HIS A 162 -14.38 -6.83 11.16
C HIS A 162 -13.09 -7.18 10.42
N VAL A 163 -13.07 -6.96 9.11
CA VAL A 163 -11.89 -7.21 8.29
C VAL A 163 -11.53 -5.97 7.48
N VAL A 164 -10.25 -5.62 7.48
CA VAL A 164 -9.66 -4.59 6.63
C VAL A 164 -8.71 -5.27 5.66
N TYR A 165 -9.02 -5.17 4.37
CA TYR A 165 -8.16 -5.62 3.27
C TYR A 165 -7.52 -4.41 2.60
N THR A 166 -6.19 -4.43 2.45
CA THR A 166 -5.53 -3.53 1.50
C THR A 166 -5.85 -3.97 0.08
N VAL A 167 -6.34 -3.08 -0.78
CA VAL A 167 -6.73 -3.45 -2.15
C VAL A 167 -5.80 -2.81 -3.18
N PRO A 168 -5.45 -3.51 -4.27
CA PRO A 168 -4.62 -2.94 -5.33
C PRO A 168 -5.20 -1.67 -5.95
N ILE A 169 -4.33 -0.71 -6.26
CA ILE A 169 -4.72 0.55 -6.93
C ILE A 169 -5.45 0.30 -8.26
N SER A 170 -5.15 -0.82 -8.93
CA SER A 170 -5.79 -1.23 -10.19
C SER A 170 -7.29 -1.50 -10.05
N LEU A 171 -7.78 -1.79 -8.84
CA LEU A 171 -9.21 -1.94 -8.57
C LEU A 171 -9.81 -0.63 -8.03
N ALA A 172 -9.15 -0.01 -7.05
CA ALA A 172 -9.64 1.21 -6.41
C ALA A 172 -9.78 2.40 -7.39
N TYR A 173 -8.93 2.48 -8.41
CA TYR A 173 -8.95 3.51 -9.45
C TYR A 173 -9.36 2.92 -10.80
N SER A 174 -10.53 2.28 -10.86
CA SER A 174 -11.02 1.64 -12.08
C SER A 174 -12.54 1.68 -12.18
N SER A 175 -13.07 1.14 -13.28
CA SER A 175 -14.51 0.90 -13.45
C SER A 175 -15.10 -0.06 -12.41
N GLN A 176 -14.27 -0.76 -11.63
CA GLN A 176 -14.71 -1.68 -10.57
C GLN A 176 -14.99 -0.98 -9.23
N ALA A 177 -14.74 0.33 -9.12
CA ALA A 177 -14.95 1.07 -7.88
C ALA A 177 -16.39 0.98 -7.31
N PRO A 178 -17.48 1.05 -8.14
CA PRO A 178 -18.84 0.86 -7.63
C PRO A 178 -19.07 -0.54 -7.05
N GLU A 179 -18.52 -1.56 -7.69
CA GLU A 179 -18.64 -2.95 -7.24
C GLU A 179 -17.89 -3.18 -5.92
N LEU A 180 -16.65 -2.67 -5.81
CA LEU A 180 -15.92 -2.65 -4.55
C LEU A 180 -16.71 -1.98 -3.43
N ARG A 181 -17.38 -0.84 -3.72
CA ARG A 181 -18.20 -0.14 -2.73
C ARG A 181 -19.39 -0.97 -2.25
N ASN A 182 -20.04 -1.67 -3.16
CA ASN A 182 -21.19 -2.51 -2.82
C ASN A 182 -20.78 -3.72 -1.97
N ILE A 183 -19.59 -4.27 -2.22
CA ILE A 183 -19.08 -5.45 -1.52
C ILE A 183 -18.46 -5.08 -0.16
N TYR A 184 -17.57 -4.09 -0.11
CA TYR A 184 -16.70 -3.80 1.05
C TYR A 184 -16.92 -2.43 1.70
N ALA A 185 -17.89 -1.64 1.22
CA ALA A 185 -17.95 -0.19 1.44
C ALA A 185 -16.85 0.60 0.70
N THR A 186 -16.90 1.93 0.80
CA THR A 186 -16.01 2.83 0.06
C THR A 186 -14.54 2.59 0.44
N PRO A 187 -13.66 2.24 -0.53
CA PRO A 187 -12.23 2.11 -0.26
C PRO A 187 -11.64 3.39 0.33
N GLN A 188 -10.90 3.24 1.43
CA GLN A 188 -10.20 4.34 2.07
C GLN A 188 -8.80 4.46 1.48
N VAL A 189 -8.48 5.62 0.91
CA VAL A 189 -7.13 5.93 0.40
C VAL A 189 -6.48 6.93 1.34
N LEU A 190 -5.27 6.60 1.80
CA LEU A 190 -4.43 7.50 2.58
C LEU A 190 -3.72 8.47 1.63
N PRO A 191 -4.03 9.78 1.67
CA PRO A 191 -3.34 10.76 0.84
C PRO A 191 -1.92 11.01 1.35
N MET A 192 -1.09 11.64 0.53
CA MET A 192 0.21 12.15 0.95
C MET A 192 0.05 13.31 1.93
N ILE A 193 1.04 13.47 2.81
CA ILE A 193 1.11 14.63 3.70
C ILE A 193 1.39 15.86 2.84
N MET A 194 0.51 16.86 2.86
CA MET A 194 0.72 18.06 2.05
C MET A 194 2.00 18.81 2.50
N VAL A 195 3.02 18.88 1.64
CA VAL A 195 4.21 19.72 1.87
C VAL A 195 4.12 21.07 1.16
N LYS A 196 3.20 21.17 0.20
CA LYS A 196 2.79 22.37 -0.51
C LYS A 196 1.28 22.35 -0.79
N ASN A 197 0.69 23.52 -1.00
CA ASN A 197 -0.70 23.65 -1.42
C ASN A 197 -0.83 23.62 -2.96
N ARG A 198 -2.06 23.74 -3.48
CA ARG A 198 -2.34 23.74 -4.94
C ARG A 198 -1.64 24.87 -5.71
N ASP A 199 -1.35 25.98 -5.05
CA ASP A 199 -0.61 27.12 -5.62
C ASP A 199 0.92 26.93 -5.55
N ASN A 200 1.38 25.73 -5.18
CA ASN A 200 2.78 25.39 -4.95
C ASN A 200 3.46 26.18 -3.82
N LYS A 201 2.70 26.77 -2.90
CA LYS A 201 3.26 27.42 -1.70
C LYS A 201 3.53 26.38 -0.61
N PRO A 202 4.62 26.51 0.17
CA PRO A 202 4.91 25.59 1.28
C PRO A 202 3.74 25.46 2.26
N TYR A 203 3.51 24.24 2.74
CA TYR A 203 2.45 23.93 3.70
C TYR A 203 3.07 23.48 5.03
N SER A 204 3.19 24.44 5.97
CA SER A 204 3.92 24.26 7.23
C SER A 204 3.42 23.10 8.08
N GLN A 205 2.09 22.94 8.22
CA GLN A 205 1.51 21.87 9.04
C GLN A 205 1.96 20.47 8.62
N GLY A 206 2.09 20.22 7.30
CA GLY A 206 2.56 18.94 6.82
C GLY A 206 4.08 18.79 6.93
N LEU A 207 4.85 19.88 6.74
CA LEU A 207 6.28 19.88 7.01
C LEU A 207 6.58 19.58 8.49
N ASP A 208 5.79 20.14 9.42
CA ASP A 208 5.89 19.86 10.84
C ASP A 208 5.46 18.41 11.17
N LYS A 209 4.51 17.85 10.42
CA LYS A 209 4.16 16.43 10.57
C LYS A 209 5.29 15.51 10.11
N LEU A 210 6.01 15.86 9.03
CA LEU A 210 7.20 15.11 8.60
C LEU A 210 8.35 15.26 9.61
N LYS A 211 8.51 16.45 10.20
CA LYS A 211 9.42 16.69 11.33
C LYS A 211 9.14 15.70 12.47
N GLU A 212 7.88 15.57 12.90
CA GLU A 212 7.46 14.66 13.96
C GLU A 212 7.81 13.19 13.66
N VAL A 213 7.72 12.78 12.38
CA VAL A 213 8.13 11.42 11.96
C VAL A 213 9.62 11.19 12.17
N ILE A 214 10.46 12.18 11.84
CA ILE A 214 11.90 12.13 12.05
C ILE A 214 12.22 12.11 13.55
N GLU A 215 11.59 12.99 14.33
CA GLU A 215 11.74 13.06 15.79
C GLU A 215 11.42 11.73 16.45
N LYS A 216 10.30 11.10 16.11
CA LYS A 216 9.91 9.79 16.64
C LYS A 216 10.95 8.70 16.37
N ARG A 217 11.74 8.79 15.30
CA ARG A 217 12.82 7.83 15.03
C ARG A 217 14.05 8.11 15.89
N ILE A 218 14.43 9.38 16.02
CA ILE A 218 15.61 9.81 16.79
C ILE A 218 15.38 9.60 18.29
N HIS A 219 14.17 9.89 18.77
CA HIS A 219 13.80 9.77 20.18
C HIS A 219 13.70 8.32 20.68
N LEU A 220 13.75 7.32 19.78
CA LEU A 220 14.00 5.92 20.18
C LEU A 220 15.42 5.72 20.73
N VAL A 221 16.35 6.62 20.38
CA VAL A 221 17.75 6.59 20.83
C VAL A 221 17.96 7.59 21.97
N ASP A 222 17.57 8.85 21.78
CA ASP A 222 17.62 9.87 22.83
C ASP A 222 16.52 10.93 22.60
N SER A 223 15.59 11.05 23.55
CA SER A 223 14.45 11.96 23.48
C SER A 223 14.79 13.44 23.69
N ARG A 224 16.02 13.75 24.10
CA ARG A 224 16.48 15.12 24.35
C ARG A 224 17.12 15.77 23.12
N ILE A 225 17.30 15.00 22.04
CA ILE A 225 17.86 15.51 20.80
C ILE A 225 16.84 16.44 20.13
N ASP A 226 17.26 17.69 19.97
CA ASP A 226 16.57 18.69 19.16
C ASP A 226 17.08 18.55 17.71
N ILE A 227 16.17 18.24 16.80
CA ILE A 227 16.57 17.89 15.43
C ILE A 227 17.04 19.09 14.61
N ASP A 228 16.61 20.31 14.93
CA ASP A 228 16.92 21.52 14.16
C ASP A 228 18.26 22.13 14.55
N THR A 229 18.79 21.72 15.70
CA THR A 229 20.05 22.23 16.25
C THR A 229 21.14 21.17 16.32
N GLN A 230 20.78 19.88 16.43
CA GLN A 230 21.75 18.79 16.59
C GLN A 230 21.79 17.81 15.42
N ILE A 231 20.73 17.73 14.60
CA ILE A 231 20.64 16.75 13.50
C ILE A 231 20.75 17.42 12.15
N PHE A 232 20.12 18.57 11.97
CA PHE A 232 20.28 19.44 10.81
C PHE A 232 21.06 20.69 11.18
N ASP A 233 21.77 21.28 10.21
CA ASP A 233 22.51 22.53 10.41
C ASP A 233 21.59 23.75 10.53
N SER A 234 20.35 23.62 10.07
CA SER A 234 19.31 24.63 10.12
C SER A 234 17.93 24.00 9.89
N GLN A 235 16.90 24.73 10.33
CA GLN A 235 15.51 24.41 10.02
C GLN A 235 15.25 24.38 8.51
N ASP A 236 15.88 25.27 7.74
CA ASP A 236 15.70 25.36 6.29
C ASP A 236 16.22 24.11 5.58
N THR A 237 17.36 23.55 6.00
CA THR A 237 17.87 22.27 5.47
C THR A 237 16.90 21.12 5.70
N ARG A 238 16.30 21.03 6.89
CA ARG A 238 15.27 20.02 7.18
C ARG A 238 14.04 20.22 6.30
N ILE A 239 13.57 21.47 6.17
CA ILE A 239 12.42 21.82 5.31
C ILE A 239 12.72 21.43 3.86
N GLU A 240 13.91 21.71 3.34
CA GLU A 240 14.32 21.31 1.98
C GLU A 240 14.23 19.79 1.80
N LEU A 241 14.77 19.00 2.74
CA LEU A 241 14.67 17.54 2.70
C LEU A 241 13.20 17.07 2.72
N CYS A 242 12.40 17.60 3.65
CA CYS A 242 10.99 17.21 3.80
C CYS A 242 10.17 17.57 2.55
N ALA A 243 10.37 18.76 1.99
CA ALA A 243 9.68 19.21 0.79
C ALA A 243 9.96 18.29 -0.42
N MET A 244 11.19 17.80 -0.57
CA MET A 244 11.56 16.91 -1.68
C MET A 244 10.90 15.54 -1.64
N THR A 245 10.34 15.13 -0.50
CA THR A 245 9.61 13.85 -0.37
C THR A 245 8.20 13.87 -0.97
N GLY A 246 7.66 15.05 -1.26
CA GLY A 246 6.24 15.20 -1.61
C GLY A 246 5.28 14.70 -0.51
N GLY A 247 5.73 14.58 0.74
CA GLY A 247 4.92 14.04 1.83
C GLY A 247 4.84 12.52 1.89
N HIS A 248 5.56 11.81 1.02
CA HIS A 248 5.58 10.36 1.01
C HIS A 248 6.53 9.84 2.10
N VAL A 249 5.97 9.25 3.17
CA VAL A 249 6.74 8.84 4.37
C VAL A 249 7.84 7.81 4.06
N ARG A 250 7.62 6.90 3.11
CA ARG A 250 8.69 5.97 2.70
C ARG A 250 9.82 6.70 2.00
N GLU A 251 9.53 7.71 1.17
CA GLU A 251 10.58 8.53 0.54
C GLU A 251 11.34 9.36 1.57
N LEU A 252 10.66 9.87 2.59
CA LEU A 252 11.33 10.50 3.74
C LEU A 252 12.36 9.58 4.36
N MET A 253 12.02 8.32 4.63
CA MET A 253 12.97 7.36 5.20
C MET A 253 14.11 7.01 4.24
N LEU A 254 13.84 6.93 2.93
CA LEU A 254 14.88 6.67 1.92
C LEU A 254 15.86 7.84 1.78
N LEU A 255 15.37 9.09 1.74
CA LEU A 255 16.23 10.27 1.72
C LEU A 255 17.02 10.40 3.02
N MET A 256 16.40 10.15 4.18
CA MET A 256 17.11 10.10 5.46
C MET A 256 18.21 9.04 5.46
N GLN A 257 17.93 7.83 4.95
CA GLN A 257 18.96 6.79 4.82
C GLN A 257 20.07 7.21 3.85
N SER A 258 19.73 7.90 2.76
CA SER A 258 20.70 8.40 1.78
C SER A 258 21.64 9.43 2.38
N VAL A 259 21.13 10.43 3.12
CA VAL A 259 21.99 11.42 3.79
C VAL A 259 22.91 10.78 4.82
N MET A 260 22.46 9.74 5.54
CA MET A 260 23.30 9.01 6.50
C MET A 260 24.51 8.31 5.85
N ARG A 261 24.46 8.00 4.55
CA ARG A 261 25.62 7.44 3.83
C ARG A 261 26.71 8.47 3.53
N TYR A 262 26.40 9.75 3.66
CA TYR A 262 27.30 10.85 3.29
C TYR A 262 27.86 11.63 4.48
N ILE A 263 27.48 11.26 5.70
CA ILE A 263 27.96 11.92 6.91
C ILE A 263 28.63 10.91 7.83
N ASP A 264 29.74 11.29 8.43
CA ASP A 264 30.35 10.56 9.55
C ASP A 264 29.86 11.11 10.89
N ASN A 265 29.49 12.40 10.93
CA ASN A 265 29.02 13.10 12.12
C ASN A 265 27.91 14.09 11.74
N PHE A 266 27.06 14.41 12.71
CA PHE A 266 26.07 15.49 12.60
C PHE A 266 26.72 16.88 12.72
N PRO A 267 26.10 17.94 12.18
CA PRO A 267 24.76 17.98 11.55
C PRO A 267 24.73 17.65 10.04
N ILE A 268 23.56 17.26 9.55
CA ILE A 268 23.22 17.15 8.13
C ILE A 268 23.16 18.56 7.53
N THR A 269 23.97 18.81 6.51
CA THR A 269 24.01 20.12 5.84
C THR A 269 23.15 20.17 4.58
N THR A 270 22.79 21.38 4.14
CA THR A 270 22.05 21.57 2.86
C THR A 270 22.75 20.90 1.68
N ARG A 271 24.08 20.93 1.64
CA ARG A 271 24.87 20.27 0.58
C ARG A 271 24.63 18.76 0.55
N ILE A 272 24.55 18.13 1.71
CA ILE A 272 24.30 16.68 1.82
C ILE A 272 22.86 16.36 1.40
N VAL A 273 21.88 17.16 1.84
CA VAL A 273 20.48 17.00 1.40
C VAL A 273 20.39 17.09 -0.12
N ARG A 274 20.97 18.12 -0.73
CA ARG A 274 20.96 18.29 -2.20
C ARG A 274 21.61 17.14 -2.95
N ARG A 275 22.68 16.56 -2.39
CA ARG A 275 23.32 15.37 -2.96
C ARG A 275 22.37 14.18 -2.94
N ALA A 276 21.82 13.83 -1.78
CA ALA A 276 20.88 12.73 -1.65
C ALA A 276 19.63 12.91 -2.54
N VAL A 277 19.13 14.15 -2.65
CA VAL A 277 18.03 14.53 -3.54
C VAL A 277 18.41 14.35 -5.01
N SER A 278 19.62 14.75 -5.41
CA SER A 278 20.10 14.54 -6.79
C SER A 278 20.22 13.07 -7.12
N ASP A 279 20.76 12.26 -6.21
CA ASP A 279 20.89 10.81 -6.43
C ASP A 279 19.52 10.17 -6.63
N ALA A 280 18.57 10.42 -5.72
CA ALA A 280 17.21 9.88 -5.84
C ALA A 280 16.51 10.35 -7.12
N ARG A 281 16.68 11.63 -7.49
CA ARG A 281 16.17 12.19 -8.73
C ARG A 281 16.70 11.44 -9.95
N ASP A 282 18.01 11.28 -10.07
CA ASP A 282 18.63 10.74 -11.26
C ASP A 282 18.53 9.21 -11.34
N SER A 283 18.73 8.50 -10.22
CA SER A 283 18.75 7.04 -10.21
C SER A 283 17.36 6.41 -10.25
N THR A 284 16.35 7.08 -9.70
CA THR A 284 15.03 6.50 -9.48
C THR A 284 13.96 7.25 -10.25
N TYR A 285 13.77 8.54 -9.97
CA TYR A 285 12.60 9.25 -10.47
C TYR A 285 12.68 9.62 -11.95
N ARG A 286 13.87 9.99 -12.45
CA ARG A 286 14.09 10.24 -13.87
C ARG A 286 13.94 8.96 -14.69
N ASN A 287 14.49 7.84 -14.21
CA ASN A 287 14.38 6.53 -14.85
C ASN A 287 12.95 5.95 -14.78
N ALA A 288 12.17 6.37 -13.78
CA ALA A 288 10.79 5.91 -13.64
C ALA A 288 9.87 6.48 -14.72
N VAL A 289 10.22 7.58 -15.40
CA VAL A 289 9.35 8.29 -16.36
C VAL A 289 9.79 8.01 -17.79
N SER A 290 8.85 7.58 -18.65
CA SER A 290 9.14 7.40 -20.08
C SER A 290 9.07 8.72 -20.86
N SER A 291 9.68 8.77 -22.04
CA SER A 291 9.76 9.99 -22.87
C SER A 291 8.39 10.63 -23.16
N GLU A 292 7.36 9.82 -23.37
CA GLU A 292 5.99 10.28 -23.68
C GLU A 292 5.24 10.81 -22.46
N GLU A 293 5.73 10.54 -21.24
CA GLU A 293 5.05 10.86 -19.99
C GLU A 293 5.38 12.25 -19.46
N TRP A 294 6.51 12.86 -19.86
CA TRP A 294 6.90 14.19 -19.40
C TRP A 294 5.83 15.26 -19.64
N GLN A 295 5.22 15.26 -20.83
CA GLN A 295 4.13 16.17 -21.18
C GLN A 295 2.85 15.91 -20.36
N LYS A 296 2.60 14.65 -19.98
CA LYS A 296 1.48 14.31 -19.09
C LYS A 296 1.72 14.85 -17.68
N LEU A 297 2.94 14.69 -17.16
CA LEU A 297 3.33 15.22 -15.85
C LEU A 297 3.24 16.76 -15.81
N ALA A 298 3.72 17.45 -16.84
CA ALA A 298 3.58 18.91 -16.95
C ALA A 298 2.11 19.36 -16.92
N LYS A 299 1.22 18.62 -17.60
CA LYS A 299 -0.23 18.87 -17.54
C LYS A 299 -0.78 18.70 -16.12
N VAL A 300 -0.40 17.63 -15.41
CA VAL A 300 -0.81 17.40 -14.01
C VAL A 300 -0.33 18.51 -13.11
N TYR A 301 0.92 18.95 -13.24
CA TYR A 301 1.49 20.03 -12.43
C TYR A 301 0.70 21.34 -12.58
N ILE A 302 0.20 21.65 -13.78
CA ILE A 302 -0.59 22.85 -14.05
C ILE A 302 -2.06 22.67 -13.63
N SER A 303 -2.69 21.54 -13.96
CA SER A 303 -4.12 21.33 -13.73
C SER A 303 -4.46 20.86 -12.32
N LYS A 304 -3.47 20.34 -11.58
CA LYS A 304 -3.60 19.65 -10.28
C LYS A 304 -4.61 18.49 -10.29
N THR A 305 -4.87 17.93 -11.46
CA THR A 305 -5.88 16.89 -11.71
C THR A 305 -5.32 15.82 -12.63
N ILE A 306 -5.87 14.60 -12.54
CA ILE A 306 -5.57 13.51 -13.48
C ILE A 306 -6.86 12.99 -14.11
N PRO A 307 -6.84 12.63 -15.40
CA PRO A 307 -7.83 11.73 -15.98
C PRO A 307 -7.83 10.36 -15.30
N ASN A 308 -8.99 9.71 -15.24
CA ASN A 308 -9.10 8.35 -14.72
C ASN A 308 -8.83 7.31 -15.81
N ASP A 309 -7.57 7.21 -16.24
CA ASP A 309 -7.11 6.24 -17.23
C ASP A 309 -5.90 5.43 -16.73
N GLU A 310 -5.53 4.41 -17.51
CA GLU A 310 -4.44 3.50 -17.15
C GLU A 310 -3.06 4.17 -17.10
N TYR A 311 -2.80 5.16 -17.94
CA TYR A 311 -1.52 5.87 -17.95
C TYR A 311 -1.31 6.67 -16.66
N TYR A 312 -2.31 7.46 -16.24
CA TYR A 312 -2.19 8.22 -15.00
C TYR A 312 -2.23 7.31 -13.76
N ARG A 313 -2.95 6.19 -13.82
CA ARG A 313 -2.89 5.17 -12.77
C ARG A 313 -1.49 4.56 -12.64
N SER A 314 -0.81 4.32 -13.75
CA SER A 314 0.59 3.86 -13.77
C SER A 314 1.52 4.91 -13.15
N LEU A 315 1.32 6.20 -13.42
CA LEU A 315 2.09 7.28 -12.80
C LEU A 315 1.86 7.39 -11.29
N LEU A 316 0.62 7.17 -10.81
CA LEU A 316 0.33 7.05 -9.38
C LEU A 316 1.03 5.84 -8.75
N PHE A 317 0.96 4.68 -9.42
CA PHE A 317 1.57 3.44 -8.93
C PHE A 317 3.09 3.56 -8.80
N ARG A 318 3.75 4.16 -9.79
CA ARG A 318 5.20 4.48 -9.76
C ARG A 318 5.54 5.69 -8.89
N ARG A 319 4.54 6.34 -8.27
CA ARG A 319 4.68 7.55 -7.43
C ARG A 319 5.31 8.75 -8.18
N CYS A 320 5.15 8.79 -9.50
CA CYS A 320 5.51 9.95 -10.30
C CYS A 320 4.49 11.08 -10.11
N VAL A 321 3.24 10.71 -9.82
CA VAL A 321 2.15 11.59 -9.37
C VAL A 321 1.74 11.17 -7.96
N LEU A 322 1.39 12.17 -7.14
CA LEU A 322 0.99 12.01 -5.75
C LEU A 322 -0.44 12.52 -5.56
N GLU A 323 -1.27 11.79 -4.80
CA GLU A 323 -2.62 12.23 -4.39
C GLU A 323 -2.54 12.96 -3.03
N TYR A 324 -3.14 14.14 -2.98
CA TYR A 324 -3.34 14.93 -1.77
C TYR A 324 -4.83 15.21 -1.56
N ARG A 325 -5.18 15.62 -0.34
CA ARG A 325 -6.54 16.04 0.02
C ARG A 325 -6.50 17.29 0.87
N GLU A 326 -7.34 18.25 0.52
CA GLU A 326 -7.65 19.43 1.33
C GLU A 326 -9.14 19.43 1.66
N PHE A 327 -9.60 20.30 2.53
CA PHE A 327 -11.04 20.49 2.79
C PHE A 327 -11.52 21.76 2.09
N ASP A 328 -12.68 21.70 1.43
CA ASP A 328 -13.33 22.90 0.90
C ASP A 328 -13.98 23.74 2.01
N GLY A 329 -14.61 24.85 1.62
CA GLY A 329 -15.29 25.76 2.55
C GLY A 329 -16.48 25.14 3.30
N GLU A 330 -16.96 23.98 2.87
CA GLU A 330 -18.03 23.22 3.52
C GLU A 330 -17.48 22.07 4.40
N GLY A 331 -16.15 21.89 4.42
CA GLY A 331 -15.49 20.82 5.17
C GLY A 331 -15.50 19.48 4.44
N ASN A 332 -15.78 19.44 3.13
CA ASN A 332 -15.69 18.21 2.35
C ASN A 332 -14.26 18.00 1.85
N PRO A 333 -13.74 16.77 1.87
CA PRO A 333 -12.41 16.47 1.37
C PRO A 333 -12.36 16.59 -0.17
N VAL A 334 -11.59 17.53 -0.68
CA VAL A 334 -11.32 17.71 -2.11
C VAL A 334 -9.95 17.14 -2.45
N ARG A 335 -9.98 16.16 -3.34
CA ARG A 335 -8.79 15.50 -3.87
C ARG A 335 -8.10 16.38 -4.91
N TRP A 336 -6.79 16.38 -4.90
CA TRP A 336 -5.96 16.95 -5.96
C TRP A 336 -4.67 16.16 -6.11
N TYR A 337 -3.94 16.45 -7.18
CA TYR A 337 -2.73 15.71 -7.54
C TYR A 337 -1.60 16.65 -7.85
N ASP A 338 -0.38 16.19 -7.61
CA ASP A 338 0.81 16.88 -8.08
C ASP A 338 1.88 15.91 -8.53
N VAL A 339 2.83 16.43 -9.31
CA VAL A 339 4.04 15.70 -9.68
C VAL A 339 4.94 15.53 -8.46
N HIS A 340 5.70 14.44 -8.42
CA HIS A 340 6.67 14.24 -7.35
C HIS A 340 7.78 15.31 -7.40
N PRO A 341 8.15 15.97 -6.28
CA PRO A 341 9.14 17.06 -6.30
C PRO A 341 10.52 16.69 -6.87
N LEU A 342 10.94 15.45 -6.68
CA LEU A 342 12.17 14.93 -7.31
C LEU A 342 12.12 14.98 -8.85
N ILE A 343 10.96 14.73 -9.46
CA ILE A 343 10.74 14.86 -10.91
C ILE A 343 10.73 16.33 -11.33
N GLU A 344 10.14 17.22 -10.54
CA GLU A 344 10.07 18.67 -10.87
C GLU A 344 11.46 19.30 -11.09
N GLY A 345 12.48 18.75 -10.45
CA GLY A 345 13.85 19.21 -10.59
C GLY A 345 14.56 18.79 -11.90
N THR A 346 14.02 17.84 -12.66
CA THR A 346 14.68 17.30 -13.86
C THR A 346 14.62 18.28 -15.05
N PRO A 347 15.63 18.29 -15.94
CA PRO A 347 15.61 19.09 -17.15
C PRO A 347 14.45 18.75 -18.09
N GLU A 348 14.10 17.47 -18.22
CA GLU A 348 13.02 17.01 -19.11
C GLU A 348 11.66 17.53 -18.66
N PHE A 349 11.39 17.50 -17.36
CA PHE A 349 10.15 18.04 -16.82
C PHE A 349 10.06 19.55 -17.03
N LYS A 350 11.15 20.28 -16.75
CA LYS A 350 11.22 21.73 -16.98
C LYS A 350 10.97 22.09 -18.44
N SER A 351 11.65 21.41 -19.37
CA SER A 351 11.42 21.59 -20.80
C SER A 351 9.96 21.32 -21.18
N ALA A 352 9.38 20.23 -20.70
CA ALA A 352 7.98 19.90 -20.99
C ALA A 352 6.99 20.94 -20.44
N LEU A 353 7.28 21.50 -19.26
CA LEU A 353 6.49 22.56 -18.63
C LEU A 353 6.59 23.88 -19.40
N ASP A 354 7.80 24.25 -19.82
CA ASP A 354 8.06 25.46 -20.62
C ASP A 354 7.34 25.37 -21.98
N ASP A 355 7.45 24.24 -22.67
CA ASP A 355 6.77 23.99 -23.95
C ASP A 355 5.25 24.17 -23.84
N LEU A 356 4.65 23.62 -22.77
CA LEU A 356 3.20 23.72 -22.55
C LEU A 356 2.77 25.15 -22.20
N THR A 357 3.59 25.86 -21.42
CA THR A 357 3.32 27.24 -21.01
C THR A 357 3.44 28.19 -22.20
N ASN A 358 4.48 28.03 -23.02
CA ASN A 358 4.71 28.82 -24.23
C ASN A 358 3.62 28.56 -25.29
N SER A 359 3.21 27.31 -25.47
CA SER A 359 2.13 26.95 -26.42
C SER A 359 0.79 27.61 -26.06
N LYS A 360 0.48 27.75 -24.76
CA LYS A 360 -0.71 28.47 -24.30
C LYS A 360 -0.64 29.98 -24.59
N HIS A 361 0.54 30.59 -24.44
CA HIS A 361 0.72 32.02 -24.73
C HIS A 361 0.59 32.31 -26.23
N SER A 362 1.13 31.44 -27.09
CA SER A 362 1.01 31.54 -28.55
C SER A 362 -0.43 31.34 -29.06
N ALA A 363 -1.22 30.47 -28.40
CA ALA A 363 -2.62 30.27 -28.75
C ALA A 363 -3.51 31.48 -28.39
N VAL A 364 -3.22 32.14 -27.26
CA VAL A 364 -3.95 33.35 -26.83
C VAL A 364 -3.59 34.57 -27.69
N SER A 365 -2.32 34.72 -28.10
CA SER A 365 -1.90 35.81 -28.99
C SER A 365 -2.37 35.62 -30.45
N GLY A 366 -2.49 34.37 -30.92
CA GLY A 366 -3.07 34.03 -32.22
C GLY A 366 -4.58 34.31 -32.30
N GLN A 367 -5.33 34.14 -31.19
CA GLN A 367 -6.75 34.51 -31.15
C GLN A 367 -6.94 36.03 -31.12
N GLN A 368 -6.12 36.79 -30.37
CA GLN A 368 -6.23 38.25 -30.34
C GLN A 368 -5.87 38.92 -31.68
N SER A 369 -4.93 38.36 -32.44
CA SER A 369 -4.58 38.87 -33.77
C SER A 369 -5.62 38.55 -34.86
N ALA A 370 -6.39 37.47 -34.71
CA ALA A 370 -7.51 37.16 -35.61
C ALA A 370 -8.70 38.13 -35.43
N PHE A 371 -8.91 38.65 -34.21
CA PHE A 371 -9.93 39.66 -33.92
C PHE A 371 -9.57 41.10 -34.32
N HIS A 372 -8.30 41.38 -34.68
CA HIS A 372 -7.86 42.71 -35.14
C HIS A 372 -7.69 42.85 -36.66
N ASN A 373 -7.82 41.76 -37.42
CA ASN A 373 -7.81 41.78 -38.89
C ASN A 373 -9.21 41.62 -39.50
N SER A 374 -10.25 41.90 -38.71
CA SER A 374 -11.67 41.83 -39.11
C SER A 374 -12.35 43.18 -38.87
N ASP A 375 -11.82 44.26 -39.44
CA ASP A 375 -12.51 45.56 -39.60
C ASP A 375 -12.09 46.21 -40.93
#